data_AF-A0A7S3ERC8-F1
#
_entry.id   AF-A0A7S3ERC8-F1
#
_cell.length_a   1.000
_cell.length_b   1.000
_cell.length_c   1.000
_cell.angle_alpha   90.00
_cell.angle_beta   90.00
_cell.angle_gamma   90.00
#
_symmetry.space_group_name_H-M   'P 1'
#
loop_
_entity.id
_entity.type
_entity.pdbx_description
1 polymer ?
#
loop_
_entity_poly.entity_id
_entity_poly.type
_entity_poly.pdbx_seq_one_letter_code
_entity_poly.pdbx_strand_id
1 'polypeptide(L)'
;MRVITTSLFIGMAAAFVPTGMRPTLHRITPTTLPVAAPIAAPIKPVAPKAIRIAPPATMLTGLEGPGLVTAVWTLIALNFMPLGPTAALTEMSPGQQKWGDRTFMNMMEQAPIFFAALWSHAFFCSAKVATGLGMIYLGLRLCYPIIWLLLGGGGVGAPFPQIFLSTFPQYGIAFYLALGVVLKLGFGICLNTMVGFPLAVAPIAFGGGLWFFALNIVPILQKNIFKKFFTA
;
A
#
# COMPACT_ATOMS: atom_id res chain seq x y z
N MET A 1 35.96 -9.36 14.31
CA MET A 1 35.01 -9.65 13.23
C MET A 1 34.35 -10.99 13.55
N ARG A 2 33.22 -10.99 14.26
CA ARG A 2 32.53 -12.22 14.68
C ARG A 2 31.43 -12.51 13.65
N VAL A 3 31.49 -13.69 13.05
CA VAL A 3 30.49 -14.24 12.13
C VAL A 3 29.22 -14.50 12.93
N ILE A 4 28.16 -13.74 12.65
CA ILE A 4 26.82 -14.00 13.21
C ILE A 4 26.09 -14.86 12.18
N THR A 5 25.97 -16.14 12.50
CA THR A 5 25.18 -17.13 11.77
C THR A 5 23.69 -16.80 11.83
N THR A 6 23.07 -16.75 10.66
CA THR A 6 21.65 -16.53 10.41
C THR A 6 20.84 -17.74 10.87
N SER A 7 20.12 -17.62 11.99
CA SER A 7 19.10 -18.59 12.39
C SER A 7 17.71 -18.06 12.05
N LEU A 8 17.07 -18.81 11.16
CA LEU A 8 15.69 -18.71 10.70
C LEU A 8 14.71 -18.79 11.89
N PHE A 9 13.85 -17.79 12.08
CA PHE A 9 12.74 -17.86 13.04
C PHE A 9 11.41 -18.06 12.31
N ILE A 10 10.88 -19.27 12.43
CA ILE A 10 9.49 -19.61 12.18
C ILE A 10 8.80 -19.57 13.54
N GLY A 11 7.80 -18.70 13.73
CA GLY A 11 7.02 -18.72 14.96
C GLY A 11 5.98 -17.62 15.10
N MET A 12 4.71 -18.06 15.15
CA MET A 12 3.54 -17.38 15.71
C MET A 12 2.80 -16.34 14.86
N ALA A 13 1.80 -16.83 14.14
CA ALA A 13 0.54 -16.13 13.94
C ALA A 13 -0.48 -16.65 14.97
N ALA A 14 -0.96 -15.79 15.86
CA ALA A 14 -2.15 -16.07 16.66
C ALA A 14 -2.91 -14.77 17.02
N ALA A 15 -4.08 -14.65 16.39
CA ALA A 15 -5.34 -14.10 16.90
C ALA A 15 -5.37 -12.70 17.55
N PHE A 16 -5.93 -11.74 16.81
CA PHE A 16 -6.76 -10.68 17.38
C PHE A 16 -8.03 -10.53 16.51
N VAL A 17 -9.11 -11.20 16.93
CA VAL A 17 -10.47 -10.92 16.44
C VAL A 17 -11.22 -10.30 17.62
N PRO A 18 -11.57 -9.00 17.59
CA PRO A 18 -12.39 -8.40 18.62
C PRO A 18 -13.81 -8.97 18.53
N THR A 19 -14.15 -9.86 19.44
CA THR A 19 -15.52 -10.30 19.70
C THR A 19 -16.26 -9.17 20.42
N GLY A 20 -17.05 -8.36 19.72
CA GLY A 20 -17.80 -7.31 20.43
C GLY A 20 -18.58 -6.29 19.61
N MET A 21 -19.25 -6.66 18.53
CA MET A 21 -20.29 -5.79 17.96
C MET A 21 -21.43 -6.61 17.37
N ARG A 22 -22.53 -6.73 18.12
CA ARG A 22 -23.81 -7.19 17.57
C ARG A 22 -24.51 -5.97 16.97
N PRO A 23 -24.81 -5.94 15.66
CA PRO A 23 -25.57 -4.85 15.07
C PRO A 23 -27.00 -4.86 15.60
N THR A 24 -27.44 -3.72 16.14
CA THR A 24 -28.81 -3.50 16.57
C THR A 24 -29.67 -3.29 15.32
N LEU A 25 -30.52 -4.26 14.98
CA LEU A 25 -31.49 -4.11 13.89
C LEU A 25 -32.60 -3.14 14.34
N HIS A 26 -32.59 -1.92 13.77
CA HIS A 26 -33.72 -1.01 13.90
C HIS A 26 -34.92 -1.57 13.14
N ARG A 27 -35.99 -1.90 13.87
CA ARG A 27 -37.28 -2.31 13.33
C ARG A 27 -37.93 -1.11 12.64
N ILE A 28 -37.93 -1.10 11.31
CA ILE A 28 -38.65 -0.09 10.53
C ILE A 28 -40.14 -0.45 10.58
N THR A 29 -40.95 0.43 11.17
CA THR A 29 -42.41 0.32 11.15
C THR A 29 -42.92 0.62 9.73
N PRO A 30 -43.69 -0.25 9.08
CA PRO A 30 -44.19 0.01 7.74
C PRO A 30 -45.16 1.20 7.77
N THR A 31 -44.87 2.23 6.99
CA THR A 31 -45.81 3.32 6.73
C THR A 31 -46.82 2.83 5.69
N THR A 32 -48.10 2.79 6.05
CA THR A 32 -49.20 2.41 5.15
C THR A 32 -49.35 3.45 4.05
N LEU A 33 -48.92 3.13 2.83
CA LEU A 33 -49.19 3.95 1.65
C LEU A 33 -50.64 3.73 1.17
N PRO A 34 -51.31 4.78 0.65
CA PRO A 34 -52.66 4.68 0.11
C PRO A 34 -52.71 3.75 -1.10
N VAL A 35 -53.70 2.87 -1.11
CA VAL A 35 -53.92 1.87 -2.16
C VAL A 35 -54.42 2.58 -3.42
N ALA A 36 -53.53 2.71 -4.42
CA ALA A 36 -53.93 3.15 -5.76
C ALA A 36 -54.79 2.07 -6.43
N ALA A 37 -55.82 2.52 -7.15
CA ALA A 37 -56.76 1.65 -7.87
C ALA A 37 -56.04 0.77 -8.91
N PRO A 38 -56.47 -0.49 -9.09
CA PRO A 38 -55.79 -1.45 -9.95
C PRO A 38 -56.02 -1.10 -11.43
N ILE A 39 -55.01 -0.52 -12.07
CA ILE A 39 -54.91 -0.45 -13.53
C ILE A 39 -53.79 -1.40 -13.94
N ALA A 40 -54.10 -2.68 -14.13
CA ALA A 40 -53.14 -3.62 -14.69
C ALA A 40 -53.85 -4.61 -15.62
N ALA A 41 -53.59 -4.46 -16.93
CA ALA A 41 -53.78 -5.54 -17.88
C ALA A 41 -52.96 -6.77 -17.40
N PRO A 42 -53.41 -8.01 -17.68
CA PRO A 42 -52.72 -9.22 -17.24
C PRO A 42 -51.29 -9.24 -17.79
N ILE A 43 -50.31 -9.00 -16.92
CA ILE A 43 -48.89 -9.17 -17.22
C ILE A 43 -48.69 -10.67 -17.42
N LYS A 44 -48.40 -11.09 -18.64
CA LYS A 44 -47.99 -12.48 -18.91
C LYS A 44 -46.80 -12.79 -18.02
N PRO A 45 -46.86 -13.82 -17.16
CA PRO A 45 -45.72 -14.20 -16.32
C PRO A 45 -44.57 -14.58 -17.24
N VAL A 46 -43.56 -13.70 -17.33
CA VAL A 46 -42.29 -14.04 -17.96
C VAL A 46 -41.63 -15.01 -16.99
N ALA A 47 -41.49 -16.26 -17.44
CA ALA A 47 -40.81 -17.30 -16.65
C ALA A 47 -39.48 -16.72 -16.15
N PRO A 48 -39.17 -16.81 -14.84
CA PRO A 48 -37.95 -16.25 -14.29
C PRO A 48 -36.77 -16.87 -15.03
N LYS A 49 -36.09 -16.06 -15.85
CA LYS A 49 -34.87 -16.48 -16.53
C LYS A 49 -33.87 -16.78 -15.43
N ALA A 50 -33.56 -18.06 -15.24
CA ALA A 50 -32.63 -18.50 -14.21
C ALA A 50 -31.35 -17.67 -14.32
N ILE A 51 -31.12 -16.79 -13.36
CA ILE A 51 -29.89 -16.01 -13.28
C ILE A 51 -28.82 -17.03 -12.93
N ARG A 52 -28.11 -17.53 -13.94
CA ARG A 52 -26.87 -18.28 -13.72
C ARG A 52 -25.86 -17.29 -13.15
N ILE A 53 -25.75 -17.25 -11.83
CA ILE A 53 -24.59 -16.65 -11.16
C ILE A 53 -23.42 -17.54 -11.57
N ALA A 54 -22.53 -17.01 -12.40
CA ALA A 54 -21.31 -17.72 -12.76
C ALA A 54 -20.57 -18.12 -11.47
N PRO A 55 -20.01 -19.33 -11.38
CA PRO A 55 -19.33 -19.77 -10.17
C PRO A 55 -18.22 -18.76 -9.78
N PRO A 56 -18.05 -18.46 -8.48
CA PRO A 56 -17.13 -17.42 -7.98
C PRO A 56 -15.70 -17.52 -8.51
N ALA A 57 -15.27 -18.74 -8.90
CA ALA A 57 -13.94 -19.03 -9.43
C ALA A 57 -13.58 -18.24 -10.71
N THR A 58 -14.58 -17.78 -11.48
CA THR A 58 -14.30 -17.01 -12.71
C THR A 58 -13.97 -15.54 -12.46
N MET A 59 -14.24 -15.00 -11.26
CA MET A 59 -13.96 -13.58 -10.95
C MET A 59 -12.54 -13.32 -10.42
N LEU A 60 -11.77 -14.38 -10.11
CA LEU A 60 -10.42 -14.26 -9.53
C LEU A 60 -9.30 -14.58 -10.51
N THR A 61 -9.63 -15.04 -11.72
CA THR A 61 -8.63 -15.35 -12.74
C THR A 61 -7.85 -14.09 -13.12
N GLY A 62 -6.53 -14.13 -12.99
CA GLY A 62 -5.64 -13.00 -13.28
C GLY A 62 -5.28 -12.11 -12.08
N LEU A 63 -5.83 -12.36 -10.88
CA LEU A 63 -5.48 -11.64 -9.65
C LEU A 63 -4.50 -12.40 -8.74
N GLU A 64 -3.96 -13.52 -9.22
CA GLU A 64 -3.01 -14.35 -8.47
C GLU A 64 -1.70 -13.58 -8.20
N GLY A 65 -1.27 -12.74 -9.14
CA GLY A 65 -0.05 -11.94 -9.02
C GLY A 65 -0.10 -10.90 -7.90
N PRO A 66 -1.10 -9.98 -7.85
CA PRO A 66 -1.27 -9.05 -6.74
C PRO A 66 -1.51 -9.77 -5.39
N GLY A 67 -2.19 -10.93 -5.43
CA GLY A 67 -2.34 -11.81 -4.28
C GLY A 67 -1.00 -12.31 -3.75
N LEU A 68 -0.11 -12.79 -4.63
CA LEU A 68 1.24 -13.21 -4.29
C LEU A 68 2.06 -12.05 -3.71
N VAL A 69 2.02 -10.86 -4.32
CA VAL A 69 2.69 -9.66 -3.79
C VAL A 69 2.22 -9.37 -2.35
N THR A 70 0.92 -9.46 -2.10
CA THR A 70 0.34 -9.25 -0.76
C THR A 70 0.79 -10.32 0.25
N ALA A 71 0.85 -11.58 -0.17
CA ALA A 71 1.34 -12.67 0.67
C ALA A 71 2.83 -12.48 1.02
N VAL A 72 3.68 -12.17 0.03
CA VAL A 72 5.11 -11.92 0.26
C VAL A 72 5.32 -10.68 1.14
N TRP A 73 4.57 -9.60 0.92
CA TRP A 73 4.61 -8.44 1.80
C TRP A 73 4.29 -8.83 3.24
N THR A 74 3.24 -9.62 3.46
CA THR A 74 2.85 -10.10 4.80
C THR A 74 3.97 -10.89 5.46
N LEU A 75 4.65 -11.77 4.72
CA LEU A 75 5.80 -12.51 5.24
C LEU A 75 6.96 -11.58 5.63
N ILE A 76 7.27 -10.58 4.80
CA ILE A 76 8.29 -9.57 5.13
C ILE A 76 7.88 -8.79 6.37
N ALA A 77 6.61 -8.38 6.46
CA ALA A 77 6.10 -7.61 7.57
C ALA A 77 6.15 -8.39 8.90
N LEU A 78 5.82 -9.68 8.87
CA LEU A 78 5.98 -10.55 10.03
C LEU A 78 7.44 -10.69 10.47
N ASN A 79 8.38 -10.71 9.53
CA ASN A 79 9.81 -10.72 9.84
C ASN A 79 10.31 -9.39 10.43
N PHE A 80 9.71 -8.26 10.02
CA PHE A 80 10.12 -6.93 10.51
C PHE A 80 9.34 -6.48 11.74
N MET A 81 8.22 -7.13 12.06
CA MET A 81 7.39 -6.80 13.22
C MET A 81 8.17 -6.81 14.55
N PRO A 82 9.07 -7.76 14.83
CA PRO A 82 9.85 -7.74 16.06
C PRO A 82 10.80 -6.54 16.17
N LEU A 83 11.15 -5.87 15.06
CA LEU A 83 12.11 -4.76 15.05
C LEU A 83 11.62 -3.54 15.83
N GLY A 84 10.31 -3.31 15.88
CA GLY A 84 9.72 -2.23 16.68
C GLY A 84 9.90 -2.47 18.17
N PRO A 85 9.34 -3.56 18.74
CA PRO A 85 9.51 -3.86 20.17
C PRO A 85 10.97 -4.07 20.58
N THR A 86 11.79 -4.70 19.73
CA THR A 86 13.22 -4.94 20.05
C THR A 86 14.05 -3.66 20.06
N ALA A 87 13.67 -2.63 19.30
CA ALA A 87 14.28 -1.31 19.39
C ALA A 87 14.10 -0.65 20.76
N ALA A 88 13.06 -1.03 21.51
CA ALA A 88 12.77 -0.47 22.84
C ALA A 88 13.37 -1.30 24.01
N LEU A 89 14.14 -2.35 23.74
CA LEU A 89 14.77 -3.15 24.79
C LEU A 89 15.88 -2.37 25.53
N THR A 90 16.11 -2.73 26.78
CA THR A 90 17.24 -2.22 27.56
C THR A 90 18.56 -2.60 26.90
N GLU A 91 19.60 -1.78 27.11
CA GLU A 91 20.97 -2.00 26.59
C GLU A 91 21.13 -1.89 25.06
N MET A 92 20.07 -1.50 24.33
CA MET A 92 20.19 -1.22 22.89
C MET A 92 20.96 0.08 22.66
N SER A 93 21.95 0.03 21.76
CA SER A 93 22.66 1.25 21.33
C SER A 93 21.70 2.21 20.60
N PRO A 94 21.93 3.54 20.63
CA PRO A 94 21.08 4.51 19.94
C PRO A 94 20.91 4.23 18.43
N GLY A 95 21.91 3.61 17.80
CA GLY A 95 21.82 3.17 16.41
C GLY A 95 20.85 2.02 16.20
N GLN A 96 20.89 1.00 17.07
CA GLN A 96 19.95 -0.13 17.02
C GLN A 96 18.51 0.31 17.26
N GLN A 97 18.27 1.18 18.25
CA GLN A 97 16.95 1.73 18.52
C GLN A 97 16.39 2.43 17.26
N LYS A 98 17.17 3.36 16.69
CA LYS A 98 16.76 4.08 15.48
C LYS A 98 16.58 3.16 14.26
N TRP A 99 17.46 2.18 14.06
CA TRP A 99 17.35 1.23 12.96
C TRP A 99 16.05 0.42 13.03
N GLY A 100 15.73 -0.15 14.20
CA GLY A 100 14.53 -0.96 14.39
C GLY A 100 13.25 -0.13 14.25
N ASP A 101 13.20 1.02 14.93
CA ASP A 101 12.06 1.95 14.86
C ASP A 101 11.79 2.42 13.43
N ARG A 102 12.83 2.91 12.74
CA ARG A 102 12.66 3.46 11.39
C ARG A 102 12.36 2.41 10.35
N THR A 103 12.84 1.17 10.53
CA THR A 103 12.51 0.04 9.64
C THR A 103 11.04 -0.36 9.81
N PHE A 104 10.62 -0.59 11.05
CA PHE A 104 9.26 -1.03 11.35
C PHE A 104 8.22 0.03 11.00
N MET A 105 8.40 1.25 11.51
CA MET A 105 7.42 2.33 11.32
C MET A 105 7.29 2.71 9.85
N ASN A 106 8.39 2.85 9.10
CA ASN A 106 8.30 3.19 7.69
C ASN A 106 7.58 2.10 6.87
N MET A 107 7.73 0.83 7.23
CA MET A 107 6.98 -0.25 6.60
C MET A 107 5.48 -0.14 6.88
N MET A 108 5.10 0.10 8.12
CA MET A 108 3.70 0.20 8.53
C MET A 108 3.01 1.45 7.98
N GLU A 109 3.69 2.60 7.96
CA GLU A 109 3.18 3.86 7.40
C GLU A 109 2.87 3.74 5.90
N GLN A 110 3.67 2.96 5.17
CA GLN A 110 3.54 2.84 3.72
C GLN A 110 2.59 1.73 3.27
N ALA A 111 2.24 0.80 4.16
CA ALA A 111 1.39 -0.34 3.83
C ALA A 111 0.00 0.06 3.28
N PRO A 112 -0.76 0.97 3.93
CA PRO A 112 -2.11 1.29 3.47
C PRO A 112 -2.10 1.95 2.08
N ILE A 113 -1.15 2.84 1.84
CA ILE A 113 -1.01 3.56 0.56
C ILE A 113 -0.64 2.57 -0.55
N PHE A 114 0.35 1.71 -0.29
CA PHE A 114 0.78 0.70 -1.25
C PHE A 114 -0.34 -0.28 -1.58
N PHE A 115 -1.02 -0.87 -0.60
CA PHE A 115 -2.06 -1.86 -0.84
C PHE A 115 -3.29 -1.25 -1.52
N ALA A 116 -3.72 -0.06 -1.13
CA ALA A 116 -4.80 0.64 -1.81
C ALA A 116 -4.46 0.88 -3.28
N ALA A 117 -3.24 1.33 -3.59
CA ALA A 117 -2.81 1.58 -4.95
C ALA A 117 -2.64 0.28 -5.77
N LEU A 118 -2.01 -0.75 -5.19
CA LEU A 118 -1.78 -2.05 -5.82
C LEU A 118 -3.10 -2.70 -6.25
N TRP A 119 -4.04 -2.84 -5.31
CA TRP A 119 -5.30 -3.53 -5.57
C TRP A 119 -6.21 -2.71 -6.49
N SER A 120 -6.30 -1.40 -6.29
CA SER A 120 -7.09 -0.55 -7.21
C SER A 120 -6.54 -0.63 -8.64
N HIS A 121 -5.22 -0.58 -8.82
CA HIS A 121 -4.63 -0.71 -10.15
C HIS A 121 -4.82 -2.11 -10.73
N ALA A 122 -4.75 -3.16 -9.91
CA ALA A 122 -5.02 -4.52 -10.35
C ALA A 122 -6.45 -4.70 -10.88
N PHE A 123 -7.45 -4.16 -10.16
CA PHE A 123 -8.86 -4.27 -10.53
C PHE A 123 -9.22 -3.42 -11.74
N PHE A 124 -8.75 -2.17 -11.80
CA PHE A 124 -9.24 -1.20 -12.78
C PHE A 124 -8.31 -0.97 -13.98
N CYS A 125 -7.03 -1.34 -13.88
CA CYS A 125 -6.05 -1.05 -14.91
C CYS A 125 -5.38 -2.30 -15.46
N SER A 126 -4.56 -2.99 -14.65
CA SER A 126 -3.83 -4.18 -15.06
C SER A 126 -3.23 -4.91 -13.86
N ALA A 127 -3.73 -6.10 -13.59
CA ALA A 127 -3.15 -6.99 -12.57
C ALA A 127 -1.70 -7.38 -12.88
N LYS A 128 -1.34 -7.56 -14.16
CA LYS A 128 0.03 -7.89 -14.59
C LYS A 128 1.01 -6.76 -14.25
N VAL A 129 0.67 -5.51 -14.58
CA VAL A 129 1.53 -4.35 -14.24
C VAL A 129 1.59 -4.13 -12.73
N ALA A 130 0.46 -4.24 -12.03
CA ALA A 130 0.40 -4.17 -10.57
C ALA A 130 1.32 -5.21 -9.93
N THR A 131 1.33 -6.45 -10.44
CA THR A 131 2.23 -7.52 -9.97
C THR A 131 3.69 -7.16 -10.16
N GLY A 132 4.09 -6.76 -11.36
CA GLY A 132 5.48 -6.44 -11.65
C GLY A 132 6.00 -5.28 -10.80
N LEU A 133 5.22 -4.19 -10.69
CA LEU A 133 5.55 -3.06 -9.85
C LEU A 133 5.53 -3.42 -8.35
N GLY A 134 4.59 -4.25 -7.93
CA GLY A 134 4.53 -4.78 -6.57
C GLY A 134 5.78 -5.57 -6.20
N MET A 135 6.27 -6.44 -7.08
CA MET A 135 7.52 -7.18 -6.84
C MET A 135 8.74 -6.27 -6.74
N ILE A 136 8.84 -5.24 -7.60
CA ILE A 136 9.91 -4.24 -7.50
C ILE A 136 9.83 -3.49 -6.17
N TYR A 137 8.62 -3.09 -5.76
CA TYR A 137 8.37 -2.43 -4.47
C TYR A 137 8.86 -3.29 -3.29
N LEU A 138 8.58 -4.59 -3.29
CA LEU A 138 9.04 -5.51 -2.24
C LEU A 138 10.57 -5.62 -2.19
N GLY A 139 11.23 -5.71 -3.35
CA GLY A 139 12.68 -5.69 -3.42
C GLY A 139 13.28 -4.42 -2.80
N LEU A 140 12.74 -3.26 -3.17
CA LEU A 140 13.14 -1.96 -2.59
C LEU A 140 12.86 -1.88 -1.08
N ARG A 141 11.75 -2.47 -0.62
CA ARG A 141 11.39 -2.54 0.80
C ARG A 141 12.40 -3.35 1.60
N LEU A 142 12.91 -4.46 1.04
CA LEU A 142 13.97 -5.27 1.65
C LEU A 142 15.31 -4.53 1.70
N CYS A 143 15.60 -3.66 0.73
CA CYS A 143 16.82 -2.84 0.73
C CYS A 143 16.82 -1.77 1.84
N TYR A 144 15.65 -1.28 2.28
CA TYR A 144 15.53 -0.21 3.27
C TYR A 144 16.25 -0.50 4.60
N PRO A 145 16.00 -1.62 5.32
CA PRO A 145 16.73 -1.93 6.54
C PRO A 145 18.22 -2.18 6.33
N ILE A 146 18.62 -2.66 5.14
CA ILE A 146 20.03 -2.89 4.80
C ILE A 146 20.75 -1.54 4.70
N ILE A 147 20.16 -0.55 4.04
CA ILE A 147 20.71 0.81 3.96
C ILE A 147 20.85 1.41 5.37
N TRP A 148 19.81 1.27 6.21
CA TRP A 148 19.88 1.71 7.60
C TRP A 148 20.93 0.96 8.40
N LEU A 149 21.07 -0.35 8.23
CA LEU A 149 22.06 -1.15 8.96
C LEU A 149 23.49 -0.71 8.62
N LEU A 150 23.76 -0.43 7.34
CA LEU A 150 25.09 -0.09 6.86
C LEU A 150 25.45 1.39 7.09
N LEU A 151 24.47 2.29 7.03
CA LEU A 151 24.71 3.75 6.99
C LEU A 151 23.99 4.54 8.09
N GLY A 152 23.01 3.95 8.77
CA GLY A 152 22.21 4.58 9.83
C GLY A 152 22.62 4.08 11.22
N GLY A 153 23.58 4.75 11.86
CA GLY A 153 24.14 4.34 13.15
C GLY A 153 24.34 5.50 14.15
N GLY A 154 24.74 5.15 15.38
CA GLY A 154 24.81 5.98 16.59
C GLY A 154 25.58 7.30 16.46
N GLY A 155 24.94 8.30 15.85
CA GLY A 155 25.43 9.67 15.66
C GLY A 155 25.14 10.27 14.28
N VAL A 156 24.88 9.44 13.26
CA VAL A 156 24.91 9.85 11.83
C VAL A 156 23.54 10.31 11.29
N GLY A 157 22.50 10.33 12.13
CA GLY A 157 21.17 10.72 11.67
C GLY A 157 20.58 9.70 10.69
N ALA A 158 19.60 10.11 9.88
CA ALA A 158 19.12 9.27 8.78
C ALA A 158 20.14 9.27 7.65
N PRO A 159 20.37 8.13 6.95
CA PRO A 159 21.39 8.02 5.91
C PRO A 159 20.95 8.74 4.63
N PHE A 160 20.93 10.06 4.67
CA PHE A 160 20.62 10.93 3.55
C PHE A 160 21.88 11.22 2.73
N PRO A 161 21.80 11.19 1.39
CA PRO A 161 20.61 10.93 0.56
C PRO A 161 20.37 9.44 0.23
N GLN A 162 21.21 8.53 0.71
CA GLN A 162 21.23 7.12 0.29
C GLN A 162 19.90 6.39 0.53
N ILE A 163 19.16 6.76 1.58
CA ILE A 163 17.84 6.20 1.88
C ILE A 163 16.81 6.47 0.77
N PHE A 164 17.05 7.47 -0.09
CA PHE A 164 16.19 7.76 -1.23
C PHE A 164 16.27 6.71 -2.33
N LEU A 165 17.36 5.93 -2.39
CA LEU A 165 17.51 4.85 -3.36
C LEU A 165 16.46 3.74 -3.17
N SER A 166 16.00 3.51 -1.94
CA SER A 166 14.92 2.57 -1.67
C SER A 166 13.56 3.26 -1.58
N THR A 167 13.47 4.45 -0.97
CA THR A 167 12.17 5.07 -0.66
C THR A 167 11.52 5.79 -1.85
N PHE A 168 12.27 6.56 -2.63
CA PHE A 168 11.67 7.35 -3.71
C PHE A 168 11.12 6.49 -4.85
N PRO A 169 11.82 5.42 -5.30
CA PRO A 169 11.24 4.50 -6.27
C PRO A 169 9.95 3.84 -5.76
N GLN A 170 9.85 3.53 -4.46
CA GLN A 170 8.63 2.98 -3.87
C GLN A 170 7.46 3.99 -3.90
N TYR A 171 7.72 5.24 -3.57
CA TYR A 171 6.72 6.31 -3.67
C TYR A 171 6.28 6.54 -5.11
N GLY A 172 7.23 6.52 -6.05
CA GLY A 172 6.96 6.59 -7.49
C GLY A 172 6.06 5.46 -7.97
N ILE A 173 6.30 4.22 -7.50
CA ILE A 173 5.45 3.07 -7.78
C ILE A 173 4.03 3.26 -7.25
N ALA A 174 3.88 3.59 -5.97
CA ALA A 174 2.56 3.77 -5.36
C ALA A 174 1.76 4.90 -6.05
N PHE A 175 2.44 6.02 -6.35
CA PHE A 175 1.85 7.13 -7.07
C PHE A 175 1.44 6.75 -8.50
N TYR A 176 2.30 6.06 -9.26
CA TYR A 176 2.00 5.58 -10.60
C TYR A 176 0.75 4.69 -10.62
N LEU A 177 0.69 3.73 -9.69
CA LEU A 177 -0.43 2.80 -9.58
C LEU A 177 -1.74 3.55 -9.32
N ALA A 178 -1.74 4.49 -8.35
CA ALA A 178 -2.90 5.31 -8.03
C ALA A 178 -3.30 6.27 -9.15
N LEU A 179 -2.34 6.97 -9.77
CA LEU A 179 -2.58 7.88 -10.89
C LEU A 179 -3.16 7.14 -12.10
N GLY A 180 -2.66 5.94 -12.40
CA GLY A 180 -3.19 5.11 -13.47
C GLY A 180 -4.69 4.83 -13.30
N VAL A 181 -5.14 4.58 -12.06
CA VAL A 181 -6.56 4.36 -11.74
C VAL A 181 -7.36 5.65 -11.96
N VAL A 182 -6.88 6.79 -11.46
CA VAL A 182 -7.54 8.09 -11.65
C VAL A 182 -7.68 8.42 -13.14
N LEU A 183 -6.61 8.25 -13.92
CA LEU A 183 -6.62 8.50 -15.37
C LEU A 183 -7.56 7.56 -16.12
N LYS A 184 -7.57 6.28 -15.75
CA LYS A 184 -8.41 5.27 -16.40
C LYS A 184 -9.88 5.48 -16.11
N LEU A 185 -10.25 5.66 -14.84
CA LEU A 185 -11.65 5.77 -14.42
C LEU A 185 -12.22 7.18 -14.64
N GLY A 186 -11.43 8.23 -14.42
CA GLY A 186 -11.88 9.61 -14.56
C GLY A 186 -11.87 10.12 -16.00
N PHE A 187 -10.92 9.65 -16.83
CA PHE A 187 -10.67 10.23 -18.14
C PHE A 187 -10.61 9.20 -19.28
N GLY A 188 -10.77 7.90 -18.99
CA GLY A 188 -10.64 6.83 -19.99
C GLY A 188 -9.20 6.60 -20.50
N ILE A 189 -8.21 7.26 -19.88
CA ILE A 189 -6.82 7.26 -20.33
C ILE A 189 -6.08 6.04 -19.77
N CYS A 190 -5.47 5.23 -20.65
CA CYS A 190 -4.64 4.10 -20.23
C CYS A 190 -3.18 4.52 -20.06
N LEU A 191 -2.79 4.87 -18.83
CA LEU A 191 -1.41 5.30 -18.53
C LEU A 191 -0.35 4.28 -18.97
N ASN A 192 -0.62 2.98 -18.77
CA ASN A 192 0.28 1.90 -19.18
C ASN A 192 0.62 1.93 -20.68
N THR A 193 -0.38 2.23 -21.52
CA THR A 193 -0.19 2.35 -22.97
C THR A 193 0.57 3.63 -23.32
N MET A 194 0.29 4.74 -22.63
CA MET A 194 0.97 6.02 -22.89
C MET A 194 2.47 5.96 -22.61
N VAL A 195 2.87 5.31 -21.52
CA VAL A 195 4.28 5.28 -21.11
C VAL A 195 5.09 4.18 -21.81
N GLY A 196 4.43 3.15 -22.34
CA GLY A 196 5.06 1.99 -23.02
C GLY A 196 5.83 1.02 -22.10
N PHE A 197 6.54 1.55 -21.09
CA PHE A 197 7.43 0.78 -20.20
C PHE A 197 7.12 1.04 -18.71
N PRO A 198 5.93 0.65 -18.22
CA PRO A 198 5.47 1.01 -16.88
C PRO A 198 6.41 0.56 -15.76
N LEU A 199 7.05 -0.61 -15.90
CA LEU A 199 7.95 -1.17 -14.89
C LEU A 199 9.22 -0.35 -14.64
N ALA A 200 9.69 0.39 -15.65
CA ALA A 200 10.85 1.28 -15.51
C ALA A 200 10.41 2.71 -15.16
N VAL A 201 9.36 3.19 -15.82
CA VAL A 201 8.87 4.57 -15.68
C VAL A 201 8.37 4.85 -14.26
N ALA A 202 7.62 3.92 -13.65
CA ALA A 202 7.07 4.12 -12.31
C ALA A 202 8.17 4.35 -11.23
N PRO A 203 9.18 3.46 -11.05
CA PRO A 203 10.23 3.69 -10.06
C PRO A 203 11.18 4.83 -10.44
N ILE A 204 11.49 5.04 -11.73
CA ILE A 204 12.55 5.97 -12.14
C ILE A 204 12.00 7.38 -12.38
N ALA A 205 10.95 7.55 -13.20
CA ALA A 205 10.47 8.88 -13.56
C ALA A 205 9.62 9.50 -12.43
N PHE A 206 8.67 8.74 -11.88
CA PHE A 206 7.84 9.23 -10.77
C PHE A 206 8.61 9.24 -9.44
N GLY A 207 9.52 8.29 -9.22
CA GLY A 207 10.49 8.40 -8.13
C GLY A 207 11.47 9.57 -8.33
N GLY A 208 11.88 9.79 -9.58
CA GLY A 208 12.66 10.92 -10.09
C GLY A 208 12.10 12.27 -9.70
N GLY A 209 10.80 12.48 -9.90
CA GLY A 209 10.11 13.71 -9.50
C GLY A 209 10.20 14.02 -8.00
N LEU A 210 10.38 13.01 -7.14
CA LEU A 210 10.56 13.22 -5.71
C LEU A 210 11.99 13.61 -5.35
N TRP A 211 12.96 13.52 -6.28
CA TRP A 211 14.32 14.02 -6.06
C TRP A 211 14.39 15.53 -5.85
N PHE A 212 13.36 16.31 -6.19
CA PHE A 212 13.27 17.71 -5.76
C PHE A 212 13.31 17.87 -4.22
N PHE A 213 12.83 16.87 -3.45
CA PHE A 213 13.03 16.82 -2.00
C PHE A 213 14.50 16.56 -1.63
N ALA A 214 15.16 15.64 -2.33
CA ALA A 214 16.59 15.35 -2.12
C ALA A 214 17.49 16.55 -2.48
N LEU A 215 17.08 17.36 -3.47
CA LEU A 215 17.73 18.61 -3.86
C LEU A 215 17.38 19.78 -2.93
N ASN A 216 16.71 19.53 -1.80
CA ASN A 216 16.38 20.51 -0.78
C ASN A 216 15.41 21.63 -1.24
N ILE A 217 14.78 21.49 -2.40
CA ILE A 217 13.89 22.52 -2.97
C ILE A 217 12.65 22.69 -2.07
N VAL A 218 12.00 21.59 -1.71
CA VAL A 218 10.79 21.63 -0.87
C VAL A 218 11.09 22.17 0.54
N PRO A 219 12.12 21.71 1.26
CA PRO A 219 12.47 22.31 2.55
C PRO A 219 12.81 23.81 2.47
N ILE A 220 13.48 24.27 1.41
CA ILE A 220 13.75 25.71 1.21
C ILE A 220 12.44 26.48 1.04
N LEU A 221 11.55 26.00 0.16
CA LEU A 221 10.24 26.60 -0.05
C LEU A 221 9.43 26.64 1.24
N GLN A 222 9.38 25.52 1.98
CA GLN A 222 8.68 25.43 3.24
C GLN A 222 9.24 26.41 4.27
N LYS A 223 10.57 26.48 4.45
CA LYS A 223 11.20 27.47 5.35
C LYS A 223 10.84 28.91 4.97
N ASN A 224 10.84 29.23 3.68
CA ASN A 224 10.53 30.58 3.20
C ASN A 224 9.05 30.94 3.39
N ILE A 225 8.13 30.00 3.16
CA ILE A 225 6.70 30.16 3.45
C ILE A 225 6.49 30.33 4.97
N PHE A 226 7.10 29.46 5.78
CA PHE A 226 6.97 29.53 7.25
C PHE A 226 7.44 30.88 7.80
N LYS A 227 8.61 31.37 7.37
CA LYS A 227 9.11 32.70 7.75
C LYS A 227 8.20 33.85 7.30
N LYS A 228 7.49 33.70 6.18
CA LYS A 228 6.64 34.77 5.65
C LYS A 228 5.27 34.85 6.35
N PHE A 229 4.73 33.71 6.78
CA PHE A 229 3.35 33.62 7.25
C PHE A 229 3.18 33.27 8.74
N PHE A 230 4.21 32.76 9.42
CA PHE A 230 4.07 32.18 10.76
C PHE A 230 5.04 32.72 11.82
N THR A 231 5.91 33.68 11.50
CA THR A 231 6.76 34.37 12.50
C THR A 231 6.22 35.76 12.86
N ALA A 232 4.94 35.81 13.23
CA ALA A 232 4.36 36.96 13.92
C ALA A 232 4.69 36.90 15.42
#